data_AF-A3D154-F1
#
_entry.id   AF-A3D154-F1
#
_cell.length_a   1.000
_cell.length_b   1.000
_cell.length_c   1.000
_cell.angle_alpha   90.00
_cell.angle_beta   90.00
_cell.angle_gamma   90.00
#
_symmetry.space_group_name_H-M   'P 1'
#
loop_
_entity.id
_entity.type
_entity.pdbx_description
1 polymer ?
#
loop_
_entity_poly.entity_id
_entity_poly.type
_entity_poly.pdbx_seq_one_letter_code
_entity_poly.pdbx_strand_id
1 'polypeptide(L)'
;MYSLLRIKMICAMWFCMFPELSFRDVNREEQDYCSLFAHALIASSEVRDFFFNKCGIELKGKEVEVCVEPAPLRDYWYALGDPKKHSKATEMARKQVLSQFIEYYQVGLDIDETDFFWTVNTKSSNGKGKLRSPGIWESENIRQAELERLFILKYAFNSKLDIMLLTESHVIFIEAKLESAESSYGVSRLTQTEIQNEIGKLITEFIPAFKPLKYLRFTLGFKAKPDISWHEVHQWVGASPLDQHTKRSFHALCNRYPMK
;
A
#
# COMPACT_ATOMS: atom_id res chain seq x y z
N MET A 1 5.85 -10.36 -16.74
CA MET A 1 4.84 -11.38 -17.14
C MET A 1 3.98 -11.88 -15.98
N TYR A 2 4.46 -11.91 -14.74
CA TYR A 2 3.67 -12.32 -13.55
C TYR A 2 2.69 -11.25 -13.00
N SER A 3 2.92 -9.96 -13.24
CA SER A 3 2.05 -8.85 -12.77
C SER A 3 0.69 -8.79 -13.48
N LEU A 4 0.68 -9.00 -14.80
CA LEU A 4 -0.53 -9.09 -15.63
C LEU A 4 -1.46 -10.26 -15.23
N LEU A 5 -0.90 -11.33 -14.66
CA LEU A 5 -1.67 -12.51 -14.24
C LEU A 5 -2.51 -12.23 -12.98
N ARG A 6 -2.02 -11.37 -12.06
CA ARG A 6 -2.74 -11.04 -10.82
C ARG A 6 -3.91 -10.08 -11.06
N ILE A 7 -3.75 -9.08 -11.94
CA ILE A 7 -4.85 -8.18 -12.32
C ILE A 7 -5.99 -8.99 -12.96
N LYS A 8 -5.66 -9.96 -13.84
CA LYS A 8 -6.67 -10.86 -14.43
C LYS A 8 -7.35 -11.77 -13.40
N MET A 9 -6.64 -12.23 -12.36
CA MET A 9 -7.21 -13.11 -11.33
C MET A 9 -8.21 -12.40 -10.41
N ILE A 10 -7.98 -11.14 -10.04
CA ILE A 10 -8.95 -10.38 -9.23
C ILE A 10 -10.25 -10.21 -10.01
N CYS A 11 -10.19 -9.86 -11.29
CA CYS A 11 -11.37 -9.80 -12.14
C CYS A 11 -12.03 -11.18 -12.34
N ALA A 12 -11.24 -12.25 -12.52
CA ALA A 12 -11.75 -13.60 -12.80
C ALA A 12 -12.48 -14.26 -11.62
N MET A 13 -12.00 -14.08 -10.37
CA MET A 13 -12.69 -14.62 -9.19
C MET A 13 -14.07 -13.98 -8.98
N TRP A 14 -14.25 -12.74 -9.42
CA TRP A 14 -15.48 -11.98 -9.21
C TRP A 14 -16.59 -12.39 -10.18
N PHE A 15 -16.26 -12.68 -11.43
CA PHE A 15 -17.20 -13.26 -12.40
C PHE A 15 -17.83 -14.58 -11.90
N CYS A 16 -17.15 -15.31 -11.01
CA CYS A 16 -17.67 -16.53 -10.41
C CYS A 16 -18.58 -16.31 -9.18
N MET A 17 -18.48 -15.16 -8.50
CA MET A 17 -19.24 -14.89 -7.27
C MET A 17 -20.56 -14.16 -7.51
N PHE A 18 -20.65 -13.35 -8.57
CA PHE A 18 -21.85 -12.59 -8.93
C PHE A 18 -22.12 -12.68 -10.44
N PRO A 19 -22.55 -13.85 -10.96
CA PRO A 19 -22.71 -14.06 -12.41
C PRO A 19 -23.77 -13.13 -13.04
N GLU A 20 -24.71 -12.67 -12.23
CA GLU A 20 -25.82 -11.78 -12.65
C GLU A 20 -25.47 -10.29 -12.60
N LEU A 21 -24.33 -9.92 -11.98
CA LEU A 21 -23.90 -8.54 -11.82
C LEU A 21 -22.63 -8.33 -12.64
N SER A 22 -22.55 -7.21 -13.36
CA SER A 22 -21.29 -6.87 -14.01
C SER A 22 -20.25 -6.52 -12.94
N PHE A 23 -18.96 -6.76 -13.20
CA PHE A 23 -17.87 -6.39 -12.26
C PHE A 23 -18.01 -4.94 -11.76
N ARG A 24 -18.47 -4.08 -12.67
CA ARG A 24 -18.81 -2.67 -12.44
C ARG A 24 -19.90 -2.44 -11.38
N ASP A 25 -20.86 -3.32 -11.20
CA ASP A 25 -21.99 -3.13 -10.27
C ASP A 25 -21.66 -3.55 -8.83
N VAL A 26 -20.58 -4.32 -8.65
CA VAL A 26 -20.18 -4.88 -7.36
C VAL A 26 -18.86 -4.32 -6.84
N ASN A 27 -18.05 -3.68 -7.69
CA ASN A 27 -16.75 -3.18 -7.26
C ASN A 27 -16.85 -1.81 -6.59
N ARG A 28 -16.03 -1.61 -5.55
CA ARG A 28 -15.81 -0.28 -4.99
C ARG A 28 -15.13 0.53 -6.08
N GLU A 29 -15.75 1.65 -6.41
CA GLU A 29 -15.48 2.49 -7.57
C GLU A 29 -13.99 2.85 -7.70
N GLU A 30 -13.32 3.05 -6.55
CA GLU A 30 -11.89 3.39 -6.44
C GLU A 30 -10.98 2.26 -6.97
N GLN A 31 -11.37 0.98 -6.78
CA GLN A 31 -10.58 -0.17 -7.26
C GLN A 31 -10.64 -0.34 -8.79
N ASP A 32 -11.75 0.02 -9.44
CA ASP A 32 -11.87 0.01 -10.90
C ASP A 32 -10.93 1.04 -11.53
N TYR A 33 -10.96 2.26 -10.99
CA TYR A 33 -10.09 3.35 -11.40
C TYR A 33 -8.60 3.02 -11.18
N CYS A 34 -8.24 2.48 -10.02
CA CYS A 34 -6.89 2.00 -9.73
C CYS A 34 -6.42 0.95 -10.72
N SER A 35 -7.26 -0.05 -11.00
CA SER A 35 -6.89 -1.16 -11.89
C SER A 35 -6.65 -0.69 -13.32
N LEU A 36 -7.53 0.17 -13.84
CA LEU A 36 -7.37 0.75 -15.18
C LEU A 36 -6.17 1.68 -15.25
N PHE A 37 -5.91 2.47 -14.20
CA PHE A 37 -4.76 3.37 -14.18
C PHE A 37 -3.44 2.60 -14.07
N ALA A 38 -3.37 1.58 -13.22
CA ALA A 38 -2.22 0.68 -13.17
C ALA A 38 -1.98 0.00 -14.52
N HIS A 39 -3.03 -0.46 -15.21
CA HIS A 39 -2.90 -0.98 -16.57
C HIS A 39 -2.34 0.07 -17.54
N ALA A 40 -2.88 1.30 -17.53
CA ALA A 40 -2.41 2.39 -18.39
C ALA A 40 -0.93 2.72 -18.14
N LEU A 41 -0.51 2.78 -16.88
CA LEU A 41 0.89 2.96 -16.49
C LEU A 41 1.80 1.82 -16.96
N ILE A 42 1.31 0.58 -17.00
CA ILE A 42 2.10 -0.55 -17.51
C ILE A 42 2.18 -0.51 -19.04
N ALA A 43 1.05 -0.28 -19.70
CA ALA A 43 0.87 -0.49 -21.12
C ALA A 43 1.29 0.71 -22.01
N SER A 44 1.39 1.92 -21.47
CA SER A 44 1.79 3.11 -22.26
C SER A 44 2.89 3.90 -21.56
N SER A 45 4.02 4.05 -22.27
CA SER A 45 5.10 4.96 -21.88
C SER A 45 4.63 6.41 -21.83
N GLU A 46 3.74 6.82 -22.72
CA GLU A 46 3.22 8.19 -22.78
C GLU A 46 2.41 8.52 -21.53
N VAL A 47 1.54 7.60 -21.06
CA VAL A 47 0.81 7.79 -19.81
C VAL A 47 1.76 7.88 -18.61
N ARG A 48 2.81 7.04 -18.58
CA ARG A 48 3.85 7.17 -17.56
C ARG A 48 4.52 8.54 -17.65
N ASP A 49 5.00 8.94 -18.82
CA ASP A 49 5.70 10.21 -18.99
C ASP A 49 4.84 11.39 -18.55
N PHE A 50 3.54 11.41 -18.90
CA PHE A 50 2.62 12.44 -18.40
C PHE A 50 2.51 12.44 -16.87
N PHE A 51 2.31 11.28 -16.24
CA PHE A 51 2.21 11.17 -14.80
C PHE A 51 3.50 11.61 -14.09
N PHE A 52 4.65 11.08 -14.51
CA PHE A 52 5.93 11.37 -13.88
C PHE A 52 6.37 12.82 -14.10
N ASN A 53 6.12 13.40 -15.27
CA ASN A 53 6.32 14.83 -15.51
C ASN A 53 5.46 15.68 -14.56
N LYS A 54 4.20 15.29 -14.34
CA LYS A 54 3.32 15.97 -13.36
C LYS A 54 3.84 15.84 -11.93
N CYS A 55 4.49 14.73 -11.60
CA CYS A 55 5.18 14.52 -10.32
C CYS A 55 6.53 15.26 -10.23
N GLY A 56 7.01 15.92 -11.30
CA GLY A 56 8.33 16.55 -11.34
C GLY A 56 9.50 15.56 -11.42
N ILE A 57 9.27 14.36 -11.97
CA ILE A 57 10.24 13.27 -12.06
C ILE A 57 10.55 13.01 -13.53
N GLU A 58 11.83 13.06 -13.89
CA GLU A 58 12.29 12.72 -15.23
C GLU A 58 12.62 11.23 -15.33
N LEU A 59 11.91 10.51 -16.20
CA LEU A 59 11.99 9.05 -16.33
C LEU A 59 12.82 8.53 -17.51
N LYS A 60 13.46 9.39 -18.32
CA LYS A 60 14.01 9.01 -19.64
C LYS A 60 14.67 7.63 -19.67
N GLY A 61 13.98 6.67 -20.33
CA GLY A 61 14.47 5.31 -20.59
C GLY A 61 14.44 4.34 -19.40
N LYS A 62 13.80 4.68 -18.28
CA LYS A 62 13.85 3.89 -17.04
C LYS A 62 12.72 2.89 -16.94
N GLU A 63 13.03 1.73 -16.35
CA GLU A 63 12.02 0.75 -15.94
C GLU A 63 11.21 1.27 -14.76
N VAL A 64 9.91 1.00 -14.78
CA VAL A 64 8.98 1.32 -13.70
C VAL A 64 8.27 0.04 -13.29
N GLU A 65 8.39 -0.33 -12.03
CA GLU A 65 7.57 -1.39 -11.45
C GLU A 65 6.25 -0.80 -10.96
N VAL A 66 5.13 -1.42 -11.32
CA VAL A 66 3.79 -1.01 -10.91
C VAL A 66 3.20 -2.10 -10.02
N CYS A 67 2.99 -1.78 -8.75
CA CYS A 67 2.44 -2.67 -7.75
C CYS A 67 1.02 -2.21 -7.37
N VAL A 68 0.03 -3.09 -7.49
CA VAL A 68 -1.37 -2.82 -7.11
C VAL A 68 -1.68 -3.49 -5.79
N GLU A 69 -2.33 -2.77 -4.88
CA GLU A 69 -2.60 -3.20 -3.50
C GLU A 69 -1.38 -3.64 -2.66
N PRO A 70 -0.18 -3.04 -2.79
CA PRO A 70 0.99 -3.51 -2.04
C PRO A 70 0.86 -3.22 -0.54
N ALA A 71 1.44 -4.11 0.27
CA ALA A 71 1.53 -3.94 1.72
C ALA A 71 2.99 -4.06 2.16
N PRO A 72 3.84 -3.07 1.85
CA PRO A 72 5.29 -3.25 1.83
C PRO A 72 5.88 -3.66 3.18
N LEU A 73 5.38 -3.12 4.29
CA LEU A 73 5.82 -3.51 5.64
C LEU A 73 5.38 -4.94 6.01
N ARG A 74 4.15 -5.32 5.64
CA ARG A 74 3.65 -6.67 5.85
C ARG A 74 4.43 -7.69 5.02
N ASP A 75 4.67 -7.37 3.75
CA ASP A 75 5.39 -8.23 2.84
C ASP A 75 6.86 -8.36 3.26
N TYR A 76 7.48 -7.27 3.73
CA TYR A 76 8.81 -7.31 4.35
C TYR A 76 8.86 -8.22 5.58
N TRP A 77 7.88 -8.13 6.49
CA TRP A 77 7.80 -9.02 7.66
C TRP A 77 7.76 -10.51 7.31
N TYR A 78 7.09 -10.84 6.20
CA TYR A 78 7.02 -12.20 5.67
C TYR A 78 8.32 -12.60 4.97
N ALA A 79 9.01 -11.66 4.32
CA ALA A 79 10.32 -11.90 3.72
C ALA A 79 11.42 -12.19 4.76
N LEU A 80 11.29 -11.70 6.00
CA LEU A 80 12.22 -12.01 7.11
C LEU A 80 12.21 -13.50 7.52
N GLY A 81 11.23 -14.28 7.08
CA GLY A 81 11.24 -15.73 7.23
C GLY A 81 9.86 -16.39 7.22
N ASP A 82 9.87 -17.70 6.99
CA ASP A 82 8.66 -18.52 6.82
C ASP A 82 7.79 -18.54 8.10
N PRO A 83 6.54 -18.04 8.06
CA PRO A 83 5.61 -18.09 9.20
C PRO A 83 5.32 -19.52 9.71
N LYS A 84 5.40 -20.51 8.83
CA LYS A 84 5.17 -21.92 9.14
C LYS A 84 6.40 -22.54 9.80
N LYS A 85 7.61 -22.10 9.45
CA LYS A 85 8.89 -22.57 9.99
C LYS A 85 9.55 -21.47 10.81
N HIS A 86 9.04 -21.25 12.03
CA HIS A 86 9.57 -20.23 12.94
C HIS A 86 10.95 -20.65 13.47
N SER A 87 12.00 -20.23 12.79
CA SER A 87 13.38 -20.47 13.19
C SER A 87 13.89 -19.38 14.14
N LYS A 88 14.92 -19.68 14.95
CA LYS A 88 15.60 -18.66 15.77
C LYS A 88 16.12 -17.49 14.93
N ALA A 89 16.60 -17.76 13.71
CA ALA A 89 17.06 -16.72 12.79
C ALA A 89 15.91 -15.78 12.36
N THR A 90 14.74 -16.33 12.06
CA THR A 90 13.53 -15.54 11.74
C THR A 90 13.08 -14.69 12.93
N GLU A 91 13.13 -15.25 14.13
CA GLU A 91 12.82 -14.52 15.36
C GLU A 91 13.79 -13.36 15.60
N MET A 92 15.09 -13.61 15.50
CA MET A 92 16.13 -12.58 15.65
C MET A 92 15.96 -11.47 14.61
N ALA A 93 15.73 -11.80 13.34
CA ALA A 93 15.54 -10.82 12.27
C ALA A 93 14.30 -9.95 12.52
N ARG A 94 13.18 -10.55 12.91
CA ARG A 94 11.94 -9.81 13.24
C ARG A 94 12.09 -8.95 14.48
N LYS A 95 12.76 -9.47 15.51
CA LYS A 95 13.04 -8.73 16.74
C LYS A 95 13.93 -7.53 16.46
N GLN A 96 14.99 -7.70 15.66
CA GLN A 96 15.86 -6.59 15.24
C GLN A 96 15.07 -5.47 14.56
N VAL A 97 14.21 -5.81 13.60
CA VAL A 97 13.36 -4.84 12.90
C VAL A 97 12.39 -4.15 13.87
N LEU A 98 11.74 -4.91 14.76
CA LEU A 98 10.81 -4.35 15.73
C LEU A 98 11.52 -3.43 16.75
N SER A 99 12.72 -3.80 17.21
CA SER A 99 13.55 -2.97 18.09
C SER A 99 13.90 -1.64 17.44
N GLN A 100 14.28 -1.65 16.16
CA GLN A 100 14.57 -0.43 15.41
C GLN A 100 13.36 0.51 15.34
N PHE A 101 12.16 -0.03 15.11
CA PHE A 101 10.96 0.79 15.12
C PHE A 101 10.59 1.33 16.51
N ILE A 102 10.70 0.51 17.54
CA ILE A 102 10.43 0.91 18.92
C ILE A 102 11.37 2.04 19.36
N GLU A 103 12.65 1.93 18.99
CA GLU A 103 13.66 2.96 19.21
C GLU A 103 13.32 4.24 18.44
N TYR A 104 13.00 4.12 17.14
CA TYR A 104 12.60 5.24 16.28
C TYR A 104 11.43 6.03 16.87
N TYR A 105 10.39 5.34 17.37
CA TYR A 105 9.23 5.96 17.99
C TYR A 105 9.43 6.30 19.48
N GLN A 106 10.60 6.04 20.05
CA GLN A 106 10.96 6.34 21.44
C GLN A 106 9.97 5.78 22.46
N VAL A 107 9.51 4.55 22.23
CA VAL A 107 8.46 3.92 23.06
C VAL A 107 9.04 3.33 24.35
N GLY A 108 10.36 3.20 24.47
CA GLY A 108 11.04 2.91 25.74
C GLY A 108 10.66 1.56 26.37
N LEU A 109 10.55 0.51 25.56
CA LEU A 109 10.03 -0.79 25.98
C LEU A 109 10.96 -1.95 25.57
N ASP A 110 10.97 -3.02 26.37
CA ASP A 110 11.62 -4.29 26.01
C ASP A 110 10.62 -5.30 25.42
N ILE A 111 10.89 -5.73 24.18
CA ILE A 111 10.07 -6.71 23.44
C ILE A 111 10.00 -8.04 24.19
N ASP A 112 11.10 -8.48 24.82
CA ASP A 112 11.13 -9.75 25.54
C ASP A 112 10.34 -9.66 26.83
N GLU A 113 10.29 -8.49 27.47
CA GLU A 113 9.57 -8.33 28.73
C GLU A 113 8.06 -8.18 28.54
N THR A 114 7.63 -7.84 27.32
CA THR A 114 6.27 -7.43 27.01
C THR A 114 5.47 -8.52 26.29
N ASP A 115 4.51 -9.13 26.99
CA ASP A 115 3.80 -10.33 26.51
C ASP A 115 2.95 -10.11 25.24
N PHE A 116 2.41 -8.90 25.00
CA PHE A 116 1.46 -8.69 23.89
C PHE A 116 2.12 -8.85 22.50
N PHE A 117 3.44 -8.76 22.38
CA PHE A 117 4.14 -9.03 21.12
C PHE A 117 4.15 -10.51 20.75
N TRP A 118 3.77 -11.41 21.65
CA TRP A 118 3.95 -12.85 21.49
C TRP A 118 2.61 -13.58 21.30
N THR A 119 2.60 -14.68 20.53
CA THR A 119 1.37 -15.47 20.26
C THR A 119 0.79 -16.19 21.46
N VAL A 120 1.60 -16.51 22.46
CA VAL A 120 1.26 -17.19 23.71
C VAL A 120 2.16 -16.58 24.79
N ASN A 121 1.71 -16.46 26.06
CA ASN A 121 2.43 -15.94 27.25
C ASN A 121 3.72 -16.72 27.58
N THR A 122 4.62 -16.83 26.61
CA THR A 122 5.83 -17.64 26.64
C THR A 122 6.82 -16.95 25.73
N LYS A 123 7.62 -16.08 26.35
CA LYS A 123 8.78 -15.38 25.81
C LYS A 123 9.69 -16.44 25.18
N SER A 124 9.82 -16.44 23.85
CA SER A 124 10.42 -17.56 23.13
C SER A 124 11.95 -17.49 23.17
N SER A 125 12.62 -18.62 23.42
CA SER A 125 13.24 -19.36 22.31
C SER A 125 13.09 -20.89 22.39
N ASN A 126 12.11 -21.40 23.15
CA ASN A 126 11.49 -22.74 22.99
C ASN A 126 10.24 -22.96 23.89
N GLY A 127 9.57 -21.89 24.31
CA GLY A 127 8.35 -21.93 25.13
C GLY A 127 7.02 -21.81 24.38
N LYS A 128 7.05 -21.75 23.04
CA LYS A 128 5.91 -21.76 22.07
C LYS A 128 5.23 -20.41 21.73
N GLY A 129 5.75 -19.26 22.16
CA GLY A 129 5.36 -17.95 21.63
C GLY A 129 6.06 -17.65 20.30
N LYS A 130 5.37 -17.03 19.34
CA LYS A 130 5.99 -16.42 18.14
C LYS A 130 5.80 -14.92 18.22
N LEU A 131 6.77 -14.16 17.74
CA LEU A 131 6.60 -12.72 17.59
C LEU A 131 5.49 -12.42 16.57
N ARG A 132 4.46 -11.71 17.02
CA ARG A 132 3.30 -11.30 16.22
C ARG A 132 3.70 -10.16 15.29
N SER A 133 3.20 -10.20 14.06
CA SER A 133 3.28 -9.04 13.15
C SER A 133 2.57 -7.84 13.78
N PRO A 134 3.11 -6.61 13.65
CA PRO A 134 2.45 -5.42 14.17
C PRO A 134 0.99 -5.27 13.73
N GLY A 135 0.67 -5.66 12.49
CA GLY A 135 -0.69 -5.55 11.95
C GLY A 135 -1.75 -6.30 12.77
N ILE A 136 -1.37 -7.38 13.46
CA ILE A 136 -2.28 -8.25 14.24
C ILE A 136 -2.25 -7.97 15.74
N TRP A 137 -1.55 -6.93 16.22
CA TRP A 137 -1.62 -6.58 17.64
C TRP A 137 -3.03 -6.11 18.01
N GLU A 138 -3.51 -6.48 19.19
CA GLU A 138 -4.82 -6.04 19.66
C GLU A 138 -4.75 -4.59 20.12
N SER A 139 -5.68 -3.76 19.63
CA SER A 139 -5.71 -2.33 19.98
C SER A 139 -5.90 -2.09 21.47
N GLU A 140 -6.62 -3.00 22.15
CA GLU A 140 -6.83 -2.91 23.59
C GLU A 140 -5.53 -3.11 24.38
N ASN A 141 -4.69 -4.06 23.96
CA ASN A 141 -3.40 -4.30 24.62
C ASN A 141 -2.46 -3.09 24.47
N ILE A 142 -2.49 -2.41 23.31
CA ILE A 142 -1.71 -1.19 23.08
C ILE A 142 -2.16 -0.07 24.02
N ARG A 143 -3.48 0.09 24.22
CA ARG A 143 -4.03 1.08 25.15
C ARG A 143 -3.70 0.78 26.60
N GLN A 144 -3.91 -0.47 27.04
CA GLN A 144 -3.66 -0.88 28.43
C GLN A 144 -2.18 -0.77 28.81
N ALA A 145 -1.27 -0.95 27.85
CA ALA A 145 0.16 -0.75 28.05
C ALA A 145 0.59 0.72 27.94
N GLU A 146 -0.33 1.65 27.62
CA GLU A 146 -0.06 3.08 27.41
C GLU A 146 0.94 3.36 26.27
N LEU A 147 0.95 2.50 25.24
CA LEU A 147 1.91 2.54 24.12
C LEU A 147 1.30 3.11 22.84
N GLU A 148 0.56 4.23 22.93
CA GLU A 148 -0.26 4.73 21.83
C GLU A 148 0.50 4.94 20.51
N ARG A 149 1.80 5.27 20.57
CA ARG A 149 2.66 5.40 19.37
C ARG A 149 2.74 4.11 18.55
N LEU A 150 2.54 2.94 19.16
CA LEU A 150 2.52 1.66 18.46
C LEU A 150 1.28 1.48 17.57
N PHE A 151 0.24 2.31 17.71
CA PHE A 151 -0.85 2.33 16.75
C PHE A 151 -0.37 2.65 15.34
N ILE A 152 0.65 3.50 15.19
CA ILE A 152 1.24 3.81 13.89
C ILE A 152 1.77 2.52 13.24
N LEU A 153 2.56 1.74 13.97
CA LEU A 153 3.09 0.46 13.49
C LEU A 153 1.99 -0.55 13.20
N LYS A 154 0.98 -0.66 14.08
CA LYS A 154 -0.16 -1.54 13.87
C LYS A 154 -0.86 -1.22 12.54
N TYR A 155 -1.20 0.04 12.31
CA TYR A 155 -1.91 0.42 11.09
C TYR A 155 -0.99 0.34 9.87
N ALA A 156 0.26 0.79 9.96
CA ALA A 156 1.22 0.71 8.86
C ALA A 156 1.45 -0.72 8.34
N PHE A 157 1.49 -1.71 9.24
CA PHE A 157 1.62 -3.14 8.87
C PHE A 157 0.31 -3.79 8.40
N ASN A 158 -0.85 -3.19 8.71
CA ASN A 158 -2.14 -3.70 8.25
C ASN A 158 -2.58 -3.08 6.92
N SER A 159 -2.14 -1.85 6.66
CA SER A 159 -2.53 -1.07 5.50
C SER A 159 -2.01 -1.65 4.19
N LYS A 160 -2.84 -1.52 3.17
CA LYS A 160 -2.46 -1.66 1.77
C LYS A 160 -2.51 -0.27 1.13
N LEU A 161 -1.60 -0.02 0.22
CA LEU A 161 -1.63 1.15 -0.65
C LEU A 161 -2.43 0.79 -1.89
N ASP A 162 -3.07 1.75 -2.57
CA ASP A 162 -3.77 1.42 -3.81
C ASP A 162 -2.79 1.07 -4.93
N ILE A 163 -1.82 1.96 -5.18
CA ILE A 163 -0.74 1.75 -6.15
C ILE A 163 0.59 2.22 -5.55
N MET A 164 1.65 1.43 -5.78
CA MET A 164 3.04 1.84 -5.55
C MET A 164 3.81 1.74 -6.86
N LEU A 165 4.55 2.79 -7.21
CA LEU A 165 5.48 2.78 -8.33
C LEU A 165 6.91 2.75 -7.81
N LEU A 166 7.74 1.88 -8.37
CA LEU A 166 9.17 1.83 -8.10
C LEU A 166 9.97 2.19 -9.33
N THR A 167 10.95 3.05 -9.11
CA THR A 167 11.95 3.45 -10.09
C THR A 167 13.32 3.28 -9.44
N GLU A 168 14.40 3.49 -10.19
CA GLU A 168 15.76 3.44 -9.65
C GLU A 168 16.03 4.46 -8.53
N SER A 169 15.23 5.54 -8.43
CA SER A 169 15.51 6.66 -7.51
C SER A 169 14.33 7.07 -6.65
N HIS A 170 13.14 6.52 -6.90
CA HIS A 170 11.90 6.90 -6.20
C HIS A 170 11.04 5.69 -5.89
N VAL A 171 10.40 5.75 -4.73
CA VAL A 171 9.20 4.98 -4.39
C VAL A 171 8.04 5.97 -4.28
N ILE A 172 6.99 5.74 -5.08
CA ILE A 172 5.85 6.65 -5.19
C ILE A 172 4.60 5.92 -4.75
N PHE A 173 3.90 6.46 -3.76
CA PHE A 173 2.59 5.96 -3.36
C PHE A 173 1.51 6.79 -4.03
N ILE A 174 0.48 6.10 -4.52
CA ILE A 174 -0.68 6.73 -5.12
C ILE A 174 -1.90 6.18 -4.40
N GLU A 175 -2.69 7.11 -3.84
CA GLU A 175 -3.99 6.84 -3.25
C GLU A 175 -5.08 7.32 -4.21
N ALA A 176 -6.02 6.47 -4.56
CA ALA A 176 -7.19 6.84 -5.34
C ALA A 176 -8.33 7.24 -4.42
N LYS A 177 -8.87 8.43 -4.66
CA LYS A 177 -10.09 8.93 -4.04
C LYS A 177 -11.08 9.31 -5.11
N LEU A 178 -12.30 8.77 -5.03
CA LEU A 178 -13.38 9.18 -5.91
C LEU A 178 -14.36 10.05 -5.14
N GLU A 179 -15.08 9.45 -4.20
CA GLU A 179 -16.15 10.14 -3.47
C GLU A 179 -15.96 10.09 -1.95
N SER A 180 -15.07 9.23 -1.47
CA SER A 180 -14.85 9.04 -0.04
C SER A 180 -13.99 10.17 0.54
N ALA A 181 -14.46 10.75 1.64
CA ALA A 181 -13.61 11.57 2.49
C ALA A 181 -12.51 10.69 3.10
N GLU A 182 -11.38 11.30 3.47
CA GLU A 182 -10.30 10.60 4.14
C GLU A 182 -10.82 9.86 5.39
N SER A 183 -10.55 8.55 5.47
CA SER A 183 -10.88 7.76 6.65
C SER A 183 -9.85 7.98 7.76
N SER A 184 -10.30 7.96 9.00
CA SER A 184 -9.44 7.91 10.18
C SER A 184 -9.53 6.55 10.88
N TYR A 185 -8.43 6.12 11.47
CA TYR A 185 -8.34 4.91 12.29
C TYR A 185 -8.89 5.23 13.69
N GLY A 186 -10.16 4.87 13.90
CA GLY A 186 -11.02 5.41 14.96
C GLY A 186 -10.44 5.47 16.38
N VAL A 187 -9.61 4.51 16.79
CA VAL A 187 -9.01 4.51 18.14
C VAL A 187 -7.94 5.57 18.32
N SER A 188 -7.10 5.78 17.29
CA SER A 188 -5.95 6.67 17.35
C SER A 188 -6.21 8.05 16.74
N ARG A 189 -7.33 8.19 16.01
CA ARG A 189 -7.64 9.32 15.13
C ARG A 189 -6.63 9.58 14.01
N LEU A 190 -5.59 8.75 13.88
CA LEU A 190 -4.64 8.78 12.76
C LEU A 190 -5.37 8.68 11.43
N THR A 191 -5.01 9.50 10.47
CA THR A 191 -5.61 9.46 9.14
C THR A 191 -4.91 8.45 8.24
N GLN A 192 -5.57 8.08 7.14
CA GLN A 192 -4.95 7.25 6.13
C GLN A 192 -3.68 7.88 5.55
N THR A 193 -3.70 9.19 5.28
CA THR A 193 -2.52 9.93 4.78
C THR A 193 -1.37 9.89 5.77
N GLU A 194 -1.64 10.08 7.06
CA GLU A 194 -0.62 9.98 8.10
C GLU A 194 0.03 8.61 8.09
N ILE A 195 -0.76 7.53 8.08
CA ILE A 195 -0.23 6.16 8.05
C ILE A 195 0.56 5.88 6.76
N GLN A 196 0.11 6.35 5.60
CA GLN A 196 0.85 6.18 4.35
C GLN A 196 2.20 6.90 4.36
N ASN A 197 2.25 8.11 4.91
CA ASN A 197 3.49 8.85 5.09
C ASN A 197 4.44 8.14 6.05
N GLU A 198 3.91 7.56 7.14
CA GLU A 198 4.71 6.74 8.04
C GLU A 198 5.21 5.47 7.36
N ILE A 199 4.40 4.78 6.54
CA ILE A 199 4.88 3.66 5.72
C ILE A 199 6.05 4.10 4.84
N GLY A 200 5.91 5.21 4.12
CA GLY A 200 6.95 5.75 3.25
C GLY A 200 8.27 5.97 4.00
N LYS A 201 8.22 6.65 5.15
CA LYS A 201 9.38 6.87 6.02
C LYS A 201 10.00 5.56 6.48
N LEU A 202 9.18 4.64 7.00
CA LEU A 202 9.66 3.37 7.56
C LEU A 202 10.34 2.50 6.51
N ILE A 203 9.81 2.44 5.29
CA ILE A 203 10.45 1.66 4.23
C ILE A 203 11.77 2.29 3.79
N THR A 204 11.83 3.61 3.61
CA THR A 204 13.06 4.29 3.19
C THR A 204 14.11 4.38 4.31
N GLU A 205 13.72 4.27 5.57
CA GLU A 205 14.66 4.32 6.70
C GLU A 205 15.18 2.93 7.09
N PHE A 206 14.36 1.88 6.98
CA PHE A 206 14.68 0.58 7.59
C PHE A 206 14.79 -0.58 6.60
N ILE A 207 14.19 -0.50 5.41
CA ILE A 207 14.23 -1.61 4.45
C ILE A 207 15.37 -1.38 3.44
N PRO A 208 16.40 -2.25 3.40
CA PRO A 208 17.61 -2.01 2.59
C PRO A 208 17.33 -1.68 1.11
N ALA A 209 16.35 -2.34 0.49
CA ALA A 209 16.01 -2.12 -0.91
C ALA A 209 15.43 -0.73 -1.20
N PHE A 210 14.84 -0.07 -0.20
CA PHE A 210 14.18 1.23 -0.36
C PHE A 210 15.00 2.39 0.19
N LYS A 211 16.03 2.13 1.00
CA LYS A 211 16.95 3.14 1.55
C LYS A 211 17.50 4.18 0.56
N PRO A 212 17.94 3.80 -0.66
CA PRO A 212 18.46 4.78 -1.60
C PRO A 212 17.36 5.59 -2.31
N LEU A 213 16.09 5.23 -2.15
CA LEU A 213 14.98 5.80 -2.90
C LEU A 213 14.39 7.01 -2.18
N LYS A 214 13.96 8.00 -2.96
CA LYS A 214 13.16 9.13 -2.48
C LYS A 214 11.69 8.73 -2.40
N TYR A 215 11.06 9.03 -1.28
CA TYR A 215 9.64 8.80 -1.09
C TYR A 215 8.80 9.98 -1.60
N LEU A 216 7.77 9.68 -2.39
CA LEU A 216 6.73 10.62 -2.79
C LEU A 216 5.33 10.00 -2.59
N ARG A 217 4.35 10.85 -2.33
CA ARG A 217 2.94 10.46 -2.20
C ARG A 217 2.08 11.38 -3.04
N PHE A 218 1.11 10.79 -3.75
CA PHE A 218 0.11 11.52 -4.50
C PHE A 218 -1.29 10.98 -4.20
N THR A 219 -2.27 11.88 -4.26
CA THR A 219 -3.69 11.53 -4.21
C THR A 219 -4.30 11.77 -5.58
N LEU A 220 -4.95 10.76 -6.17
CA LEU A 220 -5.78 10.92 -7.37
C LEU A 220 -7.21 11.19 -6.94
N GLY A 221 -7.67 12.43 -7.08
CA GLY A 221 -9.00 12.86 -6.66
C GLY A 221 -9.79 13.55 -7.78
N PHE A 222 -11.11 13.66 -7.67
CA PHE A 222 -11.86 14.51 -8.61
C PHE A 222 -11.61 16.02 -8.38
N LYS A 223 -11.41 16.43 -7.12
CA LYS A 223 -11.14 17.82 -6.71
C LYS A 223 -9.74 18.00 -6.12
N ALA A 224 -8.74 17.38 -6.74
CA ALA A 224 -7.38 17.44 -6.23
C ALA A 224 -6.81 18.85 -6.38
N LYS A 225 -6.73 19.58 -5.26
CA LYS A 225 -5.72 20.63 -5.05
C LYS A 225 -4.92 20.21 -3.81
N PRO A 226 -3.60 20.06 -3.87
CA PRO A 226 -2.68 20.40 -4.98
C PRO A 226 -2.34 19.25 -5.96
N ASP A 227 -2.90 18.05 -5.77
CA ASP A 227 -2.46 16.83 -6.47
C ASP A 227 -3.06 16.65 -7.89
N ILE A 228 -3.06 15.41 -8.41
CA ILE A 228 -3.44 15.06 -9.78
C ILE A 228 -4.93 14.69 -9.82
N SER A 229 -5.66 15.27 -10.76
CA SER A 229 -7.07 14.96 -10.92
C SER A 229 -7.33 13.74 -11.80
N TRP A 230 -8.43 13.03 -11.57
CA TRP A 230 -8.89 11.99 -12.49
C TRP A 230 -9.16 12.54 -13.90
N HIS A 231 -9.60 13.81 -14.00
CA HIS A 231 -9.78 14.48 -15.29
C HIS A 231 -8.49 14.50 -16.12
N GLU A 232 -7.37 14.87 -15.52
CA GLU A 232 -6.06 14.86 -16.17
C GLU A 232 -5.67 13.44 -16.61
N VAL A 233 -5.86 12.45 -15.74
CA VAL A 233 -5.58 11.04 -16.08
C VAL A 233 -6.40 10.60 -17.31
N HIS A 234 -7.68 10.97 -17.38
CA HIS A 234 -8.53 10.65 -18.53
C HIS A 234 -8.03 11.30 -19.82
N GLN A 235 -7.58 12.56 -19.77
CA GLN A 235 -7.02 13.24 -20.94
C GLN A 235 -5.75 12.52 -21.42
N TRP A 236 -4.85 12.16 -20.50
CA TRP A 236 -3.62 11.44 -20.82
C TRP A 236 -3.90 10.09 -21.47
N VAL A 237 -4.82 9.32 -20.88
CA VAL A 237 -5.23 8.02 -21.43
C VAL A 237 -5.87 8.17 -22.81
N GLY A 238 -6.75 9.17 -23.00
CA GLY A 238 -7.40 9.43 -24.28
C GLY A 238 -6.41 9.73 -25.41
N ALA A 239 -5.39 10.53 -25.11
CA ALA A 239 -4.35 10.95 -26.06
C ALA A 239 -3.26 9.87 -26.32
N SER A 240 -3.08 8.91 -25.41
CA SER A 240 -2.05 7.86 -25.52
C SER A 240 -2.34 6.81 -26.62
N PRO A 241 -1.36 6.01 -27.08
CA PRO A 241 -1.58 4.89 -27.99
C PRO A 241 -2.18 3.63 -27.33
N LEU A 242 -2.81 3.74 -26.15
CA LEU A 242 -3.47 2.62 -25.46
C LEU A 242 -4.57 1.96 -26.30
N ASP A 243 -4.83 0.69 -26.01
CA ASP A 243 -5.87 -0.08 -26.68
C ASP A 243 -7.27 0.53 -26.47
N GLN A 244 -8.14 0.32 -27.46
CA GLN A 244 -9.49 0.87 -27.47
C GLN A 244 -10.37 0.34 -26.34
N HIS A 245 -10.11 -0.87 -25.83
CA HIS A 245 -10.88 -1.41 -24.73
C HIS A 245 -10.59 -0.63 -23.43
N THR A 246 -9.32 -0.43 -23.09
CA THR A 246 -8.90 0.37 -21.94
C THR A 246 -9.45 1.79 -22.00
N LYS A 247 -9.34 2.46 -23.16
CA LYS A 247 -9.89 3.81 -23.35
C LYS A 247 -11.40 3.88 -23.14
N ARG A 248 -12.14 2.91 -23.70
CA ARG A 248 -13.60 2.83 -23.52
C ARG A 248 -13.98 2.56 -22.07
N SER A 249 -13.23 1.71 -21.36
CA SER A 249 -13.45 1.42 -19.94
C SER A 249 -13.26 2.68 -19.08
N PHE A 250 -12.21 3.47 -19.32
CA PHE A 250 -12.04 4.77 -18.66
C PHE A 250 -13.19 5.74 -18.98
N HIS A 251 -13.59 5.86 -20.24
CA HIS A 251 -14.70 6.72 -20.64
C HIS A 251 -16.05 6.29 -20.02
N ALA A 252 -16.31 4.98 -19.92
CA ALA A 252 -17.50 4.46 -19.28
C ALA A 252 -17.56 4.78 -17.77
N LEU A 253 -16.41 4.85 -17.11
CA LEU A 253 -16.31 5.30 -15.72
C LEU A 253 -16.58 6.81 -15.58
N CYS A 254 -16.01 7.66 -16.45
CA CYS A 254 -16.33 9.10 -16.47
C CYS A 254 -17.83 9.37 -16.50
N ASN A 255 -18.54 8.66 -17.39
CA ASN A 255 -19.97 8.88 -17.58
C ASN A 255 -20.80 8.42 -16.39
N ARG A 256 -20.31 7.45 -15.61
CA ARG A 256 -20.96 6.98 -14.39
C ARG A 256 -20.75 7.93 -13.21
N TYR A 257 -19.56 8.52 -13.14
CA TYR A 257 -19.13 9.45 -12.11
C TYR A 257 -18.90 10.82 -12.75
N PRO A 258 -19.99 11.50 -13.19
CA PRO A 258 -19.85 12.77 -13.88
C PRO A 258 -19.11 13.74 -12.96
N MET A 259 -18.02 14.29 -13.49
CA MET A 259 -17.17 15.28 -12.82
C MET A 259 -18.02 16.50 -12.45
N LYS A 260 -18.45 16.58 -11.18
CA LYS A 260 -19.23 17.71 -10.63
C LYS A 260 -18.32 18.79 -10.04
#